data_AF-A0A950N0J0-F1
#
_entry.id   AF-A0A950N0J0-F1
#
_cell.length_a   1.000
_cell.length_b   1.000
_cell.length_c   1.000
_cell.angle_alpha   90.00
_cell.angle_beta   90.00
_cell.angle_gamma   90.00
#
_symmetry.space_group_name_H-M   'P 1'
#
loop_
_entity.id
_entity.type
_entity.pdbx_description
1 polymer ?
#
loop_
_entity_poly.entity_id
_entity_poly.type
_entity_poly.pdbx_seq_one_letter_code
_entity_poly.pdbx_strand_id
1 'polypeptide(L)'
;MSAEIVSLNGAVPIPQAEPRPNETLVSELERLLQAARAGQIVGMAGAYQHQDRIITYSYAGSIGGYSLLGGIDCLKERLVRLAVSRE
;
A
#
# COMPACT_ATOMS: atom_id res chain seq x y z
N MET A 1 -30.91 3.93 27.09
CA MET A 1 -30.06 4.87 27.85
C MET A 1 -28.63 4.61 27.44
N SER A 2 -28.05 5.50 26.64
CA SER A 2 -26.71 5.36 26.05
C SER A 2 -25.67 5.80 27.08
N ALA A 3 -24.68 4.96 27.37
CA ALA A 3 -23.62 5.30 28.30
C ALA A 3 -22.71 6.37 27.68
N GLU A 4 -22.64 7.54 28.32
CA GLU A 4 -21.74 8.62 27.95
C GLU A 4 -20.34 8.32 28.49
N ILE A 5 -19.45 7.86 27.62
CA ILE A 5 -18.07 7.52 27.96
C ILE A 5 -17.22 8.80 27.84
N VAL A 6 -16.91 9.41 28.98
CA VAL A 6 -16.03 10.58 29.05
C VAL A 6 -14.61 10.13 29.42
N SER A 7 -13.65 10.39 28.54
CA SER A 7 -12.23 10.11 28.79
C SER A 7 -11.62 11.17 29.71
N LEU A 8 -11.02 10.74 30.83
CA LEU A 8 -10.40 11.58 31.87
C LEU A 8 -9.25 12.49 31.37
N ASN A 9 -8.71 12.23 30.18
CA ASN A 9 -7.58 12.98 29.61
C ASN A 9 -7.96 13.94 28.48
N GLY A 10 -9.25 14.20 28.22
CA GLY A 10 -9.69 15.10 27.15
C GLY A 10 -9.37 14.64 25.72
N ALA A 11 -8.76 13.46 25.56
CA ALA A 11 -8.66 12.81 24.27
C ALA A 11 -10.07 12.35 23.89
N VAL A 12 -10.72 13.14 23.04
CA VAL A 12 -11.88 12.70 22.24
C VAL A 12 -11.54 11.29 21.76
N PRO A 13 -12.38 10.27 22.01
CA PRO A 13 -12.15 8.98 21.42
C PRO A 13 -12.20 9.21 19.91
N ILE A 14 -11.02 9.24 19.28
CA ILE A 14 -10.92 9.25 17.83
C ILE A 14 -11.66 7.98 17.46
N PRO A 15 -12.82 8.06 16.79
CA PRO A 15 -13.49 6.87 16.33
C PRO A 15 -12.44 6.14 15.51
N GLN A 16 -12.03 4.94 15.93
CA GLN A 16 -11.20 4.10 15.09
C GLN A 16 -12.05 3.86 13.85
N ALA A 17 -11.82 4.67 12.81
CA ALA A 17 -12.53 4.56 11.57
C ALA A 17 -12.27 3.12 11.10
N GLU A 18 -13.34 2.36 10.96
CA GLU A 18 -13.25 1.01 10.42
C GLU A 18 -12.38 1.04 9.15
N PRO A 19 -11.47 0.07 8.96
CA PRO A 19 -10.60 0.06 7.79
C PRO A 19 -11.46 0.14 6.53
N ARG A 20 -11.44 1.32 5.88
CA ARG A 20 -12.16 1.50 4.61
C ARG A 20 -11.21 1.12 3.48
N PRO A 21 -11.61 0.21 2.59
CA PRO A 21 -10.85 -0.08 1.38
C PRO A 21 -10.60 1.21 0.58
N ASN A 22 -9.38 1.35 0.05
CA ASN A 22 -9.09 2.37 -0.93
C ASN A 22 -9.46 1.83 -2.31
N GLU A 23 -10.61 2.27 -2.85
CA GLU A 23 -11.15 1.80 -4.13
C GLU A 23 -10.15 1.90 -5.29
N THR A 24 -9.32 2.96 -5.33
CA THR A 24 -8.28 3.11 -6.36
C THR A 24 -7.20 2.04 -6.23
N LEU A 25 -6.77 1.74 -5.00
CA LEU A 25 -5.80 0.69 -4.75
C LEU A 25 -6.38 -0.69 -5.08
N VAL A 26 -7.63 -0.94 -4.67
CA VAL A 26 -8.31 -2.21 -4.94
C VAL A 26 -8.44 -2.46 -6.44
N SER A 27 -8.91 -1.48 -7.19
CA SER A 27 -9.06 -1.60 -8.66
C SER A 27 -7.73 -1.90 -9.35
N GLU A 28 -6.64 -1.27 -8.93
CA GLU A 28 -5.31 -1.55 -9.48
C GLU A 28 -4.82 -2.97 -9.13
N LEU A 29 -5.05 -3.43 -7.91
CA LEU A 29 -4.72 -4.80 -7.51
C LEU A 29 -5.52 -5.84 -8.31
N GLU A 30 -6.80 -5.58 -8.59
CA GLU A 30 -7.62 -6.45 -9.44
C GLU A 30 -7.09 -6.52 -10.87
N ARG A 31 -6.68 -5.38 -11.44
CA ARG A 31 -6.06 -5.32 -12.77
C ARG A 31 -4.78 -6.16 -12.83
N LEU A 32 -3.91 -6.01 -11.83
CA LEU A 32 -2.67 -6.79 -11.73
C LEU A 32 -2.96 -8.29 -11.55
N LEU A 33 -3.95 -8.64 -10.74
CA LEU A 33 -4.38 -10.03 -10.54
C LEU A 33 -4.89 -10.66 -11.84
N GLN A 34 -5.70 -9.94 -12.61
CA GLN A 34 -6.17 -10.40 -13.92
C GLN A 34 -4.99 -10.66 -14.88
N ALA A 35 -4.03 -9.74 -14.93
CA ALA A 35 -2.83 -9.90 -15.76
C ALA A 35 -1.95 -11.09 -15.31
N ALA A 36 -1.82 -11.31 -14.00
CA ALA A 36 -1.13 -12.49 -13.47
C ALA A 36 -1.86 -13.79 -13.82
N ARG A 37 -3.20 -13.84 -13.68
CA ARG A 37 -4.03 -14.99 -14.06
C ARG A 37 -3.96 -15.29 -15.56
N ALA A 38 -3.86 -14.26 -16.39
CA ALA A 38 -3.65 -14.39 -17.83
C ALA A 38 -2.22 -14.81 -18.21
N GLY A 39 -1.31 -14.95 -17.25
CA GLY A 39 0.10 -15.31 -17.48
C GLY A 39 0.96 -14.16 -18.03
N GLN A 40 0.45 -12.93 -18.05
CA GLN A 40 1.18 -11.75 -18.55
C GLN A 40 2.18 -11.23 -17.51
N ILE A 41 1.82 -11.30 -16.23
CA ILE A 41 2.73 -11.00 -15.12
C ILE A 41 3.24 -12.33 -14.55
N VAL A 42 4.53 -12.58 -14.75
CA VAL A 42 5.21 -13.82 -14.31
C VAL A 42 6.03 -13.64 -13.03
N GLY A 43 6.22 -12.39 -12.59
CA GLY A 43 6.96 -12.06 -11.37
C GLY A 43 6.65 -10.64 -10.90
N MET A 44 6.70 -10.42 -9.59
CA MET A 44 6.46 -9.12 -8.97
C MET A 44 7.32 -8.93 -7.72
N ALA A 45 7.81 -7.73 -7.51
CA ALA A 45 8.42 -7.30 -6.25
C ALA A 45 7.81 -5.95 -5.86
N GLY A 46 7.39 -5.81 -4.60
CA GLY A 46 6.68 -4.62 -4.15
C GLY A 46 6.80 -4.39 -2.65
N ALA A 47 6.54 -3.14 -2.27
CA ALA A 47 6.37 -2.72 -0.88
C ALA A 47 4.93 -2.25 -0.65
N TYR A 48 4.40 -2.51 0.54
CA TYR A 48 3.02 -2.27 0.90
C TYR A 48 2.99 -1.45 2.18
N GLN A 49 2.17 -0.41 2.20
CA GLN A 49 1.87 0.37 3.38
C GLN A 49 0.53 -0.07 3.96
N HIS A 50 0.58 -0.55 5.21
CA HIS A 50 -0.61 -0.91 5.96
C HIS A 50 -1.22 0.30 6.66
N GLN A 51 -2.46 0.18 7.12
CA GLN A 51 -3.19 1.28 7.76
C GLN A 51 -2.50 1.81 9.03
N ASP A 52 -1.84 0.92 9.77
CA ASP A 52 -1.04 1.20 10.96
C ASP A 52 0.35 1.79 10.63
N ARG A 53 0.60 2.10 9.36
CA ARG A 53 1.86 2.62 8.82
C ARG A 53 3.02 1.62 8.85
N ILE A 54 2.74 0.35 9.14
CA ILE A 54 3.74 -0.70 8.95
C ILE A 54 3.99 -0.86 7.46
N ILE A 55 5.27 -0.98 7.10
CA ILE A 55 5.69 -1.26 5.73
C ILE A 55 6.11 -2.73 5.66
N THR A 56 5.50 -3.49 4.75
CA THR A 56 5.97 -4.83 4.41
C THR A 56 6.44 -4.87 2.97
N TYR A 57 7.28 -5.83 2.64
CA TYR A 57 7.70 -6.10 1.27
C TYR A 57 7.45 -7.55 0.94
N SER A 58 7.16 -7.83 -0.32
CA SER A 58 7.02 -9.20 -0.80
C SER A 58 7.49 -9.30 -2.23
N TYR A 59 7.81 -10.54 -2.61
CA TYR A 59 8.26 -10.88 -3.93
C TYR A 59 7.67 -12.25 -4.29
N ALA A 60 7.17 -12.39 -5.52
CA ALA A 60 6.58 -13.64 -6.01
C ALA A 60 6.90 -13.87 -7.49
N GLY A 61 7.12 -15.14 -7.88
CA GLY A 61 7.35 -15.54 -9.26
C GLY A 61 8.80 -15.40 -9.74
N SER A 62 8.98 -15.25 -11.06
CA SER A 62 10.30 -15.22 -11.71
C SER A 62 10.99 -13.87 -11.55
N ILE A 63 11.68 -13.71 -10.42
CA ILE A 63 12.36 -12.49 -9.99
C ILE A 63 13.86 -12.73 -10.14
N GLY A 64 14.37 -12.49 -11.35
CA GLY A 64 15.78 -12.72 -11.66
C GLY A 64 16.34 -11.82 -12.75
N GLY A 65 15.51 -11.02 -13.42
CA GLY A 65 15.96 -10.10 -14.45
C GLY A 65 16.44 -8.77 -13.86
N TYR A 66 17.61 -8.29 -14.28
CA TYR A 66 18.10 -6.94 -13.96
C TYR A 66 17.08 -5.85 -14.32
N SER A 67 16.22 -6.08 -15.31
CA SER A 67 15.12 -5.19 -15.68
C SER A 67 14.16 -4.91 -14.54
N LEU A 68 13.88 -5.88 -13.66
CA LEU A 68 13.00 -5.66 -12.52
C LEU A 68 13.68 -4.79 -11.44
N LEU A 69 14.98 -4.99 -11.20
CA LEU A 69 15.76 -4.12 -10.32
C LEU A 69 15.81 -2.68 -10.85
N GLY A 70 16.07 -2.51 -12.14
CA GLY A 70 16.02 -1.19 -12.79
C GLY A 70 14.63 -0.54 -12.69
N GLY A 71 13.56 -1.33 -12.85
CA GLY A 71 12.19 -0.86 -12.66
C GLY A 71 11.91 -0.35 -11.24
N ILE A 72 12.41 -1.07 -10.22
CA ILE A 72 12.29 -0.64 -8.82
C ILE A 72 13.11 0.62 -8.56
N ASP A 73 14.29 0.77 -9.16
CA ASP A 73 15.11 1.95 -9.00
C ASP A 73 14.43 3.21 -9.57
N CYS A 74 13.82 3.09 -10.76
CA CYS A 74 12.99 4.15 -11.33
C CYS A 74 11.78 4.49 -10.45
N LEU A 75 11.12 3.46 -9.88
CA LEU A 75 10.00 3.66 -8.97
C LEU A 75 10.43 4.42 -7.71
N LYS A 76 11.57 4.04 -7.12
CA LYS A 76 12.17 4.74 -5.97
C LYS A 76 12.41 6.21 -6.29
N GLU A 77 13.02 6.51 -7.43
CA GLU A 77 13.28 7.90 -7.82
C GLU A 77 11.97 8.71 -7.91
N ARG A 78 10.91 8.14 -8.50
CA ARG A 78 9.60 8.78 -8.58
C ARG A 78 8.98 9.01 -7.20
N LEU A 79 9.10 8.05 -6.28
CA LEU A 79 8.61 8.18 -4.91
C LEU A 79 9.37 9.26 -4.15
N VAL A 80 10.69 9.33 -4.28
CA VAL A 80 11.53 10.38 -3.68
C VAL A 80 11.09 11.75 -4.18
N ARG A 81 10.88 11.91 -5.50
CA ARG A 81 10.38 13.17 -6.07
C ARG A 81 9.03 13.58 -5.46
N LEU A 82 8.09 12.64 -5.32
CA LEU A 82 6.79 12.91 -4.70
C LEU A 82 6.88 13.29 -3.21
N ALA A 83 7.84 12.71 -2.49
CA ALA A 83 8.08 13.05 -1.09
C ALA A 83 8.70 14.45 -0.94
N VAL A 84 9.66 14.80 -1.79
CA VAL A 84 10.33 16.10 -1.78
C VAL A 84 9.44 17.22 -2.32
N SER A 85 8.56 16.96 -3.30
CA SER A 85 7.65 17.96 -3.87
C SER A 85 6.44 18.29 -2.99
N ARG A 86 6.35 17.73 -1.78
CA ARG A 86 5.27 17.97 -0.81
C ARG A 86 5.62 19.02 0.24
N GLU A 87 6.76 19.69 0.10
CA GLU A 87 7.09 20.97 0.76
C GLU A 87 6.63 22.16 -0.08
#